data_AF-A0A7S9GXL3-F1
#
_entry.id   AF-A0A7S9GXL3-F1
#
_cell.length_a   1.000
_cell.length_b   1.000
_cell.length_c   1.000
_cell.angle_alpha   90.00
_cell.angle_beta   90.00
_cell.angle_gamma   90.00
#
_symmetry.space_group_name_H-M   'P 1'
#
loop_
_entity.id
_entity.type
_entity.pdbx_description
1 polymer ?
#
loop_
_entity_poly.entity_id
_entity_poly.type
_entity_poly.pdbx_seq_one_letter_code
_entity_poly.pdbx_strand_id
1 'polypeptide(L)' 'MRRRSEPHTFEQRLDAQRLRLEHELASLPDDHRRESVAARIEQLQAAAEMYEFLMPQESSRAAH' A
#
# COMPACT_ATOMS: atom_id res chain seq x y z
N MET A 1 -21.21 8.24 22.12
CA MET A 1 -20.75 8.76 20.82
C MET A 1 -19.85 7.70 20.19
N ARG A 2 -20.34 6.91 19.22
CA ARG A 2 -19.53 5.86 18.57
C ARG A 2 -18.49 6.56 17.69
N ARG A 3 -17.20 6.42 18.01
CA ARG A 3 -16.12 6.76 17.08
C ARG A 3 -16.30 5.86 15.86
N ARG A 4 -16.91 6.36 14.80
CA ARG A 4 -16.74 5.76 13.48
C ARG A 4 -15.29 6.03 13.12
N SER A 5 -14.44 5.01 13.21
CA SER A 5 -13.12 5.06 12.59
C SER A 5 -13.33 5.58 11.17
N GLU A 6 -12.61 6.62 10.78
CA GLU A 6 -12.66 7.11 9.41
C GLU A 6 -12.42 5.94 8.45
N PRO A 7 -13.11 5.89 7.30
CA PRO A 7 -12.82 4.87 6.31
C PRO A 7 -11.34 4.97 5.93
N HIS A 8 -10.61 3.86 6.06
CA HIS A 8 -9.20 3.81 5.69
C HIS A 8 -9.01 4.37 4.27
N THR A 9 -8.08 5.31 4.12
CA THR A 9 -7.70 5.82 2.80
C THR A 9 -7.10 4.71 1.95
N PHE A 10 -7.04 4.91 0.64
CA PHE A 10 -6.46 3.93 -0.28
C PHE A 10 -5.02 3.57 0.12
N GLU A 11 -4.20 4.57 0.45
CA GLU A 11 -2.83 4.41 0.95
C GLU A 11 -2.79 3.56 2.23
N GLN A 12 -3.63 3.87 3.22
CA GLN A 12 -3.70 3.10 4.47
C GLN A 12 -4.05 1.62 4.24
N ARG A 13 -4.93 1.33 3.27
CA ARG A 13 -5.26 -0.05 2.89
C ARG A 13 -4.11 -0.74 2.19
N LEU A 14 -3.39 -0.01 1.34
CA LEU A 14 -2.24 -0.50 0.60
C LEU A 14 -1.09 -0.86 1.56
N ASP A 15 -0.78 0.04 2.51
CA ASP A 15 0.23 -0.19 3.55
C ASP A 15 -0.14 -1.37 4.45
N ALA A 16 -1.39 -1.43 4.93
CA ALA A 16 -1.83 -2.55 5.77
C ALA A 16 -1.72 -3.90 5.04
N GLN A 17 -1.99 -3.91 3.73
CA GLN A 17 -1.84 -5.10 2.91
C GLN A 17 -0.37 -5.44 2.68
N ARG A 18 0.50 -4.45 2.44
CA ARG A 18 1.94 -4.63 2.28
C ARG A 18 2.56 -5.23 3.53
N LEU A 19 2.26 -4.66 4.70
CA LEU A 19 2.77 -5.11 6.00
C LEU A 19 2.38 -6.56 6.30
N ARG A 20 1.15 -6.94 5.95
CA ARG A 20 0.67 -8.32 6.09
C ARG A 20 1.46 -9.28 5.21
N LEU A 21 1.73 -8.90 3.96
CA LEU A 21 2.50 -9.72 3.02
C LEU A 21 3.98 -9.80 3.42
N GLU A 22 4.57 -8.72 3.93
CA GLU A 22 5.93 -8.71 4.47
C GLU A 22 6.06 -9.67 5.67
N HIS A 23 5.07 -9.67 6.58
CA HIS A 23 5.04 -10.60 7.70
C HIS A 23 4.85 -12.06 7.23
N GLU A 24 3.99 -12.29 6.22
CA GLU A 24 3.83 -13.60 5.61
C GLU A 24 5.14 -14.07 4.96
N LEU A 25 5.83 -13.20 4.21
CA LEU A 25 7.11 -13.47 3.58
C LEU A 25 8.18 -13.90 4.59
N ALA A 26 8.25 -13.23 5.74
CA ALA A 26 9.19 -13.56 6.82
C ALA A 26 8.93 -14.95 7.45
N SER A 27 7.69 -15.45 7.35
CA SER A 27 7.29 -16.76 7.88
C SER A 27 7.38 -17.90 6.86
N LEU A 28 7.56 -17.59 5.58
CA LEU A 28 7.56 -18.59 4.50
C LEU A 28 8.97 -19.16 4.24
N PRO A 29 9.07 -20.48 4.01
CA PRO A 29 10.29 -21.06 3.46
C PRO A 29 10.58 -20.54 2.06
N ASP A 30 11.84 -20.62 1.61
CA ASP A 30 12.31 -20.23 0.27
C ASP A 30 11.78 -21.16 -0.83
N ASP A 31 10.46 -21.12 -1.02
CA ASP A 31 9.72 -21.84 -2.06
C ASP A 31 9.02 -20.84 -2.98
N HIS A 32 8.42 -21.32 -4.08
CA HIS A 32 7.67 -20.49 -5.03
C HIS A 32 6.57 -19.60 -4.43
N ARG A 33 6.07 -19.96 -3.23
CA ARG A 33 5.13 -19.10 -2.49
C ARG A 33 5.78 -17.81 -2.01
N ARG A 34 7.02 -17.87 -1.56
CA ARG A 34 7.80 -16.70 -1.13
C ARG A 34 8.05 -15.76 -2.30
N GLU A 35 8.44 -16.31 -3.46
CA GLU A 35 8.59 -15.53 -4.70
C GLU A 35 7.29 -14.84 -5.11
N SER A 36 6.16 -15.56 -5.02
CA SER A 36 4.84 -15.01 -5.35
C SER A 36 4.43 -13.87 -4.40
N VAL A 37 4.71 -14.01 -3.10
CA VAL A 37 4.46 -12.97 -2.09
C VAL A 37 5.36 -11.76 -2.32
N ALA A 38 6.64 -11.96 -2.60
CA ALA A 38 7.58 -10.89 -2.93
C ALA A 38 7.12 -10.10 -4.18
N ALA A 39 6.78 -10.79 -5.27
CA ALA A 39 6.24 -10.15 -6.47
C ALA A 39 4.96 -9.36 -6.21
N ARG A 40 4.12 -9.81 -5.26
CA ARG A 40 2.91 -9.09 -4.88
C ARG A 40 3.20 -7.81 -4.09
N ILE A 41 4.24 -7.82 -3.25
CA ILE A 41 4.71 -6.63 -2.53
C ILE A 41 5.22 -5.57 -3.51
N GLU A 42 6.03 -5.97 -4.50
CA GLU A 42 6.52 -5.08 -5.57
C GLU A 42 5.36 -4.43 -6.34
N GLN A 43 4.34 -5.21 -6.70
CA GLN A 43 3.15 -4.67 -7.37
C GLN A 43 2.40 -3.64 -6.53
N LEU A 44 2.34 -3.82 -5.20
CA LEU A 44 1.70 -2.85 -4.31
C LEU A 44 2.53 -1.57 -4.23
N GLN A 45 3.86 -1.66 -4.18
CA GLN A 45 4.74 -0.48 -4.20
C GLN A 45 4.57 0.31 -5.50
N ALA A 46 4.63 -0.37 -6.65
CA ALA A 46 4.39 0.29 -7.94
C ALA A 46 3.01 0.94 -8.02
N ALA A 47 1.97 0.32 -7.45
CA ALA A 47 0.64 0.93 -7.38
C ALA A 47 0.59 2.17 -6.48
N ALA A 48 1.36 2.20 -5.39
CA ALA A 48 1.51 3.38 -4.52
C ALA A 48 2.15 4.54 -5.29
N GLU A 49 3.28 4.27 -5.96
CA GLU A 49 4.01 5.26 -6.75
C GLU A 49 3.15 5.82 -7.89
N MET A 50 2.41 4.95 -8.60
CA MET A 50 1.48 5.38 -9.62
C MET A 50 0.35 6.24 -9.03
N TYR A 51 -0.18 5.89 -7.86
CA TYR A 51 -1.22 6.67 -7.20
C TYR A 51 -0.71 8.05 -6.80
N GLU A 52 0.50 8.14 -6.24
CA GLU A 52 1.16 9.42 -5.93
C GLU A 52 1.39 10.26 -7.19
N PHE A 53 1.82 9.64 -8.29
CA PHE A 53 2.02 10.32 -9.56
C PHE A 53 0.72 10.80 -10.21
N LEU A 54 -0.34 9.99 -10.15
CA LEU A 54 -1.62 10.24 -10.82
C LEU A 54 -2.55 11.13 -9.99
N MET A 55 -2.42 11.16 -8.67
CA MET A 55 -3.19 12.09 -7.84
C MET A 55 -2.64 13.50 -8.05
N PRO A 56 -3.44 14.44 -8.60
CA PRO A 56 -3.06 15.84 -8.57
C PRO A 56 -2.97 16.22 -7.10
N GLN A 57 -1.79 16.63 -6.64
CA GLN A 57 -1.71 17.30 -5.36
C GLN A 57 -2.59 18.55 -5.47
N GLU A 58 -3.77 18.53 -4.84
CA GLU A 58 -4.70 19.66 -4.73
C GLU A 58 -4.10 20.84 -3.91
N SER A 59 -2.77 20.88 -3.80
CA SER A 59 -1.91 21.81 -3.07
C SER A 59 -0.99 22.62 -3.98
N SER A 60 -1.09 22.51 -5.32
CA SER A 60 -0.41 23.43 -6.25
C SER A 60 -1.40 24.31 -7.02
N ARG A 61 -2.45 24.81 -6.34
CA ARG A 61 -3.32 25.87 -6.86
C ARG A 61 -3.90 26.77 -5.76
N ALA A 62 -3.05 27.19 -4.83
CA ALA A 62 -3.35 28.27 -3.87
C ALA A 62 -2.12 29.16 -3.59
N ALA A 63 -1.20 29.26 -4.56
CA ALA A 63 -0.09 30.21 -4.51
C ALA A 63 0.17 30.74 -5.93
N HIS A 64 -0.67 31.66 -6.39
CA HIS A 64 -0.27 32.63 -7.40
C HIS A 64 -1.11 33.91 -7.34
#